data_AF-A0A816H9N0-F1
#
_entry.id   AF-A0A816H9N0-F1
#
_cell.length_a   1.000
_cell.length_b   1.000
_cell.length_c   1.000
_cell.angle_alpha   90.00
_cell.angle_beta   90.00
_cell.angle_gamma   90.00
#
_symmetry.space_group_name_H-M   'P 1'
#
loop_
_entity.id
_entity.type
_entity.pdbx_description
1 polymer ?
#
loop_
_entity_poly.entity_id
_entity_poly.type
_entity_poly.pdbx_seq_one_letter_code
_entity_poly.pdbx_strand_id
1 'polypeptide(L)'
;MRLVVILFFVVGCSCDLRVLIDQNGGYNVTVNNQLWLRSARTAIYVDSRWYSTDNQSLPLVDIRTDQGTDPNLGSWNETRLTYNLVRPQSSTSIVARIRQWNIVSAYT
;
A
#
# COMPACT_ATOMS: atom_id res chain seq x y z
N MET A 1 -32.69 35.81 29.62
CA MET A 1 -32.74 34.53 28.88
C MET A 1 -31.36 33.90 28.93
N ARG A 2 -31.19 32.72 29.54
CA ARG A 2 -29.88 32.02 29.62
C ARG A 2 -29.76 31.12 28.39
N LEU A 3 -28.80 31.44 27.52
CA LEU A 3 -28.45 30.64 26.34
C LEU A 3 -27.54 29.49 26.80
N VAL A 4 -28.01 28.25 26.71
CA VAL A 4 -27.19 27.06 26.97
C VAL A 4 -26.64 26.58 25.64
N VAL A 5 -25.33 26.73 25.44
CA VAL A 5 -24.61 26.20 24.27
C VAL A 5 -24.25 24.75 24.58
N ILE A 6 -24.92 23.81 23.93
CA ILE A 6 -24.59 22.39 24.00
C ILE A 6 -23.47 22.13 22.99
N LEU A 7 -22.24 21.99 23.48
CA LEU A 7 -21.08 21.64 22.67
C LEU A 7 -21.03 20.10 22.53
N PHE A 8 -21.46 19.57 21.38
CA PHE A 8 -21.30 18.15 21.08
C PHE A 8 -19.86 17.86 20.64
N PHE A 9 -19.07 17.26 21.52
CA PHE A 9 -17.80 16.62 21.13
C PHE A 9 -18.11 15.28 20.48
N VAL A 10 -18.09 15.23 19.14
CA VAL A 10 -18.06 13.97 18.42
C VAL A 10 -16.62 13.46 18.47
N VAL A 11 -16.36 12.49 19.35
CA VAL A 11 -15.06 11.79 19.38
C VAL A 11 -15.05 10.80 18.22
N GLY A 12 -14.61 11.27 17.06
CA GLY A 12 -14.32 10.39 15.92
C GLY A 12 -13.07 9.57 16.22
N CYS A 13 -13.19 8.25 16.22
CA CYS A 13 -12.03 7.37 16.28
C CYS A 13 -11.36 7.37 14.90
N SER A 14 -10.35 8.23 14.69
CA SER A 14 -9.48 8.12 13.53
C SER A 14 -8.45 7.02 13.77
N CYS A 15 -8.15 6.22 12.75
CA CYS A 15 -7.00 5.33 12.79
C CYS A 15 -6.02 5.70 11.68
N ASP A 16 -4.74 5.69 12.02
CA ASP A 16 -3.64 6.05 11.13
C ASP A 16 -3.07 4.78 10.50
N LEU A 17 -3.50 4.49 9.27
CA LEU A 17 -3.03 3.35 8.48
C LEU A 17 -1.86 3.79 7.58
N ARG A 18 -0.69 3.18 7.76
CA ARG A 18 0.50 3.45 6.93
C ARG A 18 1.07 2.17 6.33
N VAL A 19 1.51 2.27 5.08
CA VAL A 19 2.28 1.23 4.39
C VAL A 19 3.68 1.78 4.18
N LEU A 20 4.68 1.09 4.73
CA LEU A 20 6.09 1.43 4.58
C LEU A 20 6.75 0.37 3.71
N ILE A 21 7.34 0.79 2.59
CA ILE A 21 7.96 -0.12 1.62
C ILE A 21 9.48 0.04 1.71
N ASP A 22 10.20 -1.08 1.74
CA ASP A 22 11.65 -1.09 1.69
C ASP A 22 12.18 -1.15 0.24
N GLN A 23 13.49 -0.98 0.10
CA GLN A 23 14.16 -0.94 -1.20
C GLN A 23 14.10 -2.27 -1.98
N ASN A 24 13.70 -3.36 -1.33
CA ASN A 24 13.61 -4.70 -1.91
C ASN A 24 12.13 -5.13 -2.10
N GLY A 25 11.19 -4.18 -2.02
CA GLY A 25 9.78 -4.39 -2.28
C GLY A 25 9.01 -5.12 -1.17
N GLY A 26 9.65 -5.39 -0.03
CA GLY A 26 8.93 -5.81 1.17
C GLY A 26 8.23 -4.61 1.80
N TYR A 27 7.08 -4.82 2.43
CA TYR A 27 6.32 -3.76 3.06
C TYR A 27 5.81 -4.14 4.45
N ASN A 28 5.68 -3.13 5.30
CA ASN A 28 5.03 -3.23 6.59
C ASN A 28 3.74 -2.42 6.58
N VAL A 29 2.70 -2.96 7.22
CA VAL A 29 1.47 -2.23 7.49
C VAL A 29 1.45 -1.89 8.98
N THR A 30 1.28 -0.62 9.30
CA THR A 30 1.12 -0.14 10.68
C THR A 30 -0.24 0.51 10.84
N VAL A 31 -0.89 0.26 11.98
CA VAL A 31 -2.12 0.93 12.41
C VAL A 31 -1.82 1.65 13.71
N ASN A 32 -2.02 2.96 13.77
CA ASN A 32 -1.70 3.79 14.94
C ASN A 32 -0.25 3.60 15.40
N ASN A 33 0.68 3.59 14.43
CA ASN A 33 2.11 3.32 14.59
C ASN A 33 2.47 1.92 15.14
N GLN A 34 1.51 1.04 15.38
CA GLN A 34 1.76 -0.34 15.77
C GLN A 34 1.84 -1.23 14.53
N LEU A 35 2.88 -2.06 14.46
CA LEU A 35 3.02 -3.05 13.41
C LEU A 35 1.85 -4.05 13.45
N TRP A 36 1.17 -4.20 12.32
CA TRP A 36 0.09 -5.15 12.12
C TRP A 36 0.48 -6.28 11.19
N LEU A 37 1.19 -5.97 10.10
CA LEU A 37 1.59 -6.95 9.10
C LEU A 37 3.00 -6.66 8.60
N ARG A 38 3.81 -7.72 8.47
CA ARG A 38 5.05 -7.71 7.70
C ARG A 38 4.84 -8.57 6.47
N SER A 39 5.08 -8.03 5.29
CA SER A 39 4.97 -8.81 4.06
C SER A 39 6.16 -9.75 3.91
N ALA A 40 5.95 -10.83 3.16
CA ALA A 40 7.05 -11.54 2.53
C ALA A 40 7.65 -10.70 1.41
N ARG A 41 8.81 -11.15 0.90
CA ARG A 41 9.46 -10.60 -0.29
C ARG A 41 8.65 -10.96 -1.53
N THR A 42 8.64 -10.08 -2.53
CA THR A 42 7.87 -10.28 -3.75
C THR A 42 8.50 -11.38 -4.59
N ALA A 43 7.69 -12.35 -5.01
CA ALA A 43 8.09 -13.42 -5.92
C ALA A 43 7.01 -13.68 -6.97
N ILE A 44 7.43 -14.14 -8.14
CA ILE A 44 6.55 -14.53 -9.24
C ILE A 44 7.05 -15.85 -9.85
N TYR A 45 6.12 -16.72 -10.22
CA TYR A 45 6.44 -17.97 -10.91
C TYR A 45 6.07 -17.85 -12.39
N VAL A 46 7.08 -17.90 -13.26
CA VAL A 46 6.94 -17.76 -14.73
C VAL A 46 7.97 -18.69 -15.38
N ASP A 47 7.71 -19.19 -16.59
CA ASP A 47 8.65 -20.04 -17.34
C ASP A 47 9.19 -21.24 -16.53
N SER A 48 8.32 -21.84 -15.71
CA SER A 48 8.66 -22.94 -14.81
C SER A 48 9.77 -22.64 -13.79
N ARG A 49 9.93 -21.36 -13.40
CA ARG A 49 10.94 -20.91 -12.43
C ARG A 49 10.40 -19.82 -11.52
N TRP A 50 10.87 -19.82 -10.27
CA TRP A 50 10.65 -18.72 -9.33
C TRP A 50 11.62 -17.56 -9.57
N TYR A 51 11.07 -16.36 -9.62
CA TYR A 51 11.82 -15.10 -9.63
C TYR A 51 11.45 -14.29 -8.40
N SER A 52 12.44 -13.67 -7.75
CA SER A 52 12.19 -12.96 -6.50
C SER A 52 13.05 -11.72 -6.34
N THR A 53 12.64 -10.83 -5.46
CA THR A 53 13.50 -9.71 -5.05
C THR A 53 14.70 -10.19 -4.21
N ASP A 54 14.58 -11.31 -3.49
CA ASP A 54 15.66 -11.88 -2.66
C ASP A 54 16.86 -12.36 -3.47
N ASN A 55 16.62 -13.05 -4.59
CA ASN A 55 17.68 -13.55 -5.47
C ASN A 55 18.00 -12.58 -6.62
N GLN A 56 17.48 -11.35 -6.58
CA GLN A 56 17.69 -10.30 -7.57
C GLN A 56 17.33 -10.67 -9.02
N SER A 57 16.51 -11.70 -9.23
CA SER A 57 15.97 -12.00 -10.56
C SER A 57 14.69 -11.21 -10.87
N LEU A 58 14.14 -10.53 -9.85
CA LEU A 58 13.04 -9.57 -9.93
C LEU A 58 13.37 -8.28 -9.15
N PRO A 59 14.42 -7.52 -9.50
CA PRO A 59 14.78 -6.29 -8.79
C PRO A 59 13.65 -5.25 -8.84
N LEU A 60 13.43 -4.59 -7.72
CA LEU A 60 12.62 -3.37 -7.66
C LEU A 60 13.45 -2.23 -8.26
N VAL A 61 12.92 -1.57 -9.29
CA VAL A 61 13.63 -0.51 -10.03
C VAL A 61 13.05 0.87 -9.80
N ASP A 62 11.79 0.97 -9.40
CA ASP A 62 11.14 2.27 -9.17
C ASP A 62 9.99 2.15 -8.16
N ILE A 63 9.83 3.18 -7.33
CA ILE A 63 8.72 3.34 -6.40
C ILE A 63 8.10 4.71 -6.66
N ARG A 64 6.81 4.75 -6.98
CA ARG A 64 6.07 6.00 -7.17
C ARG A 64 4.80 6.01 -6.35
N THR A 65 4.41 7.18 -5.89
CA THR A 65 3.12 7.40 -5.26
C THR A 65 2.16 8.07 -6.24
N ASP A 66 0.89 7.70 -6.17
CA ASP A 66 -0.19 8.35 -6.88
C ASP A 66 -1.40 8.49 -5.94
N GLN A 67 -2.39 9.29 -6.31
CA GLN A 67 -3.60 9.49 -5.54
C GLN A 67 -4.81 9.56 -6.46
N GLY A 68 -5.97 9.21 -5.93
CA GLY A 68 -7.20 9.26 -6.71
C GLY A 68 -8.44 9.04 -5.86
N THR A 69 -9.58 8.91 -6.53
CA THR A 69 -10.87 8.62 -5.88
C THR A 69 -11.52 7.46 -6.58
N ASP A 70 -11.92 6.46 -5.80
CA ASP A 70 -12.79 5.39 -6.25
C ASP A 70 -14.26 5.78 -5.98
N PRO A 71 -15.19 5.59 -6.95
CA PRO A 71 -16.59 5.99 -6.77
C PRO A 71 -17.29 5.34 -5.57
N ASN A 72 -16.86 4.14 -5.15
CA ASN A 72 -17.50 3.37 -4.09
C ASN A 72 -16.71 3.40 -2.78
N LEU A 73 -15.38 3.50 -2.86
CA LEU A 73 -14.49 3.40 -1.70
C LEU A 73 -13.89 4.73 -1.26
N GLY A 74 -14.10 5.80 -2.03
CA GLY A 74 -13.61 7.15 -1.73
C GLY A 74 -12.14 7.35 -2.12
N SER A 75 -11.51 8.36 -1.51
CA SER A 75 -10.14 8.75 -1.84
C SER A 75 -9.12 7.71 -1.40
N TRP A 76 -8.11 7.49 -2.25
CA TRP A 76 -7.02 6.56 -2.00
C TRP A 76 -5.66 7.17 -2.33
N ASN A 77 -4.64 6.66 -1.63
CA ASN A 77 -3.23 6.80 -1.96
C ASN A 77 -2.72 5.47 -2.51
N GLU A 78 -2.03 5.48 -3.64
CA GLU A 78 -1.46 4.30 -4.28
C GLU A 78 0.07 4.37 -4.22
N THR A 79 0.71 3.26 -3.85
CA THR A 79 2.13 3.07 -4.09
C THR A 79 2.33 2.06 -5.23
N ARG A 80 2.97 2.50 -6.30
CA ARG A 80 3.36 1.69 -7.46
C ARG A 80 4.78 1.19 -7.28
N LEU A 81 4.96 -0.11 -7.48
CA LEU A 81 6.23 -0.80 -7.41
C LEU A 81 6.54 -1.36 -8.79
N THR A 82 7.55 -0.81 -9.44
CA THR A 82 7.98 -1.30 -10.74
C THR A 82 9.15 -2.25 -10.54
N TYR A 83 8.97 -3.48 -10.94
CA TYR A 83 9.99 -4.52 -10.92
C TYR A 83 10.47 -4.80 -12.34
N ASN A 84 11.72 -5.20 -12.48
CA ASN A 84 12.24 -5.71 -13.74
C ASN A 84 12.44 -7.21 -13.64
N LEU A 85 11.64 -8.00 -14.35
CA LEU A 85 11.81 -9.45 -14.45
C LEU A 85 12.97 -9.76 -15.40
N VAL A 86 14.09 -10.22 -14.86
CA VAL A 86 15.31 -10.50 -15.62
C VAL A 86 15.33 -11.96 -16.04
N ARG A 87 15.23 -12.22 -17.35
CA ARG A 87 15.38 -13.55 -17.96
C ARG A 87 16.64 -13.60 -18.82
N PRO A 88 17.18 -14.80 -19.14
CA PRO A 88 18.44 -14.92 -19.88
C PRO A 88 18.47 -14.20 -21.24
N GLN A 89 17.32 -14.00 -21.88
CA GLN A 89 17.22 -13.42 -23.23
C GLN A 89 16.31 -12.18 -23.30
N SER A 90 15.69 -11.78 -22.21
CA SER A 90 14.77 -10.64 -22.18
C SER A 90 14.58 -10.07 -20.79
N SER A 91 14.11 -8.83 -20.72
CA SER A 91 13.65 -8.23 -19.47
C SER A 91 12.23 -7.72 -19.64
N THR A 92 11.39 -7.85 -18.62
CA THR A 92 10.01 -7.35 -18.65
C THR A 92 9.71 -6.54 -17.41
N SER A 93 9.18 -5.33 -17.63
CA SER A 93 8.69 -4.50 -16.53
C SER A 93 7.37 -5.06 -15.99
N ILE A 94 7.29 -5.25 -14.68
CA ILE A 94 6.11 -5.70 -13.95
C ILE A 94 5.74 -4.62 -12.93
N VAL A 95 4.49 -4.20 -12.92
CA VAL A 95 4.01 -3.17 -11.99
C VAL A 95 3.07 -3.79 -10.97
N ALA A 96 3.44 -3.76 -9.70
CA ALA A 96 2.54 -4.03 -8.59
C ALA A 96 2.01 -2.71 -8.00
N ARG A 97 0.83 -2.76 -7.38
CA ARG A 97 0.15 -1.59 -6.82
C ARG A 97 -0.40 -1.92 -5.44
N ILE A 98 -0.10 -1.07 -4.46
CA ILE A 98 -0.71 -1.10 -3.14
C ILE A 98 -1.58 0.14 -3.01
N ARG A 99 -2.89 -0.03 -2.82
CA ARG A 99 -3.82 1.08 -2.58
C ARG A 99 -4.23 1.11 -1.12
N GLN A 100 -4.21 2.31 -0.56
CA GLN A 100 -4.66 2.62 0.78
C GLN A 100 -5.82 3.59 0.66
N TRP A 101 -7.02 3.17 1.05
CA TRP A 101 -8.17 4.05 1.13
C TRP A 101 -8.17 4.77 2.46
N ASN A 102 -8.47 6.07 2.42
CA ASN A 102 -8.75 6.80 3.65
C ASN A 102 -10.03 6.22 4.23
N ILE A 103 -9.98 5.86 5.52
CA ILE A 103 -11.15 5.29 6.19
C ILE A 103 -12.19 6.41 6.31
N VAL A 104 -13.08 6.48 5.34
CA VAL A 104 -14.39 7.06 5.54
C VAL A 104 -15.16 5.96 6.25
N SER A 105 -15.65 6.22 7.46
CA SER A 105 -16.59 5.32 8.11
C SER A 105 -17.66 4.94 7.09
N ALA A 106 -17.76 3.66 6.75
CA ALA A 106 -18.91 3.16 6.01
C ALA A 106 -20.10 3.30 6.96
N TYR A 107 -20.71 4.48 6.98
CA TYR A 107 -22.07 4.61 7.50
C TYR A 107 -22.96 3.85 6.53
N THR A 108 -23.25 2.58 6.86
CA THR A 108 -24.43 1.87 6.38
C THR A 108 -25.62 2.25 7.22
#